data_AF-K8GI51-F1
#
_entry.id   AF-K8GI51-F1
#
_cell.length_a   1.000
_cell.length_b   1.000
_cell.length_c   1.000
_cell.angle_alpha   90.00
_cell.angle_beta   90.00
_cell.angle_gamma   90.00
#
_symmetry.space_group_name_H-M   'P 1'
#
loop_
_entity.id
_entity.type
_entity.pdbx_description
1 polymer ?
#
loop_
_entity_poly.entity_id
_entity_poly.type
_entity_poly.pdbx_seq_one_letter_code
_entity_poly.pdbx_strand_id
1 'polypeptide(L)'
;MKGRGEVKSQKVSKGMRFRGLGIGFSFVLLLATFPTVACEASNQAGVQTPSALKKITFDLSQISPEGLIGSEGGLRSLSYEFCIPATAAALAEVQAIDSTVQYSRSPGRIGCKQDQYLVIGHTHQYGWRVVLTNLVNLDYVQRIDQFWGE
;
A
#
# COMPACT_ATOMS: atom_id res chain seq x y z
N MET A 1 39.51 -35.78 -18.57
CA MET A 1 40.26 -35.93 -17.29
C MET A 1 40.57 -34.51 -16.81
N LYS A 2 40.49 -34.09 -15.55
CA LYS A 2 40.01 -34.61 -14.27
C LYS A 2 40.28 -33.44 -13.32
N GLY A 3 39.30 -33.00 -12.51
CA GLY A 3 39.57 -31.91 -11.58
C GLY A 3 38.38 -31.50 -10.73
N ARG A 4 37.83 -32.44 -9.94
CA ARG A 4 37.01 -32.12 -8.77
C ARG A 4 37.90 -31.41 -7.75
N GLY A 5 37.36 -30.34 -7.16
CA GLY A 5 37.88 -29.71 -5.95
C GLY A 5 36.73 -29.37 -5.01
N GLU A 6 36.25 -30.37 -4.26
CA GLU A 6 35.56 -30.15 -2.99
C GLU A 6 36.57 -29.56 -2.00
N VAL A 7 36.20 -28.49 -1.27
CA VAL A 7 36.74 -28.29 0.08
C VAL A 7 35.64 -27.86 1.05
N LYS A 8 35.41 -28.79 1.98
CA LYS A 8 34.75 -28.76 3.29
C LYS A 8 34.67 -27.41 4.03
N SER A 9 33.44 -27.12 4.48
CA SER A 9 33.02 -27.02 5.88
C SER A 9 34.12 -26.74 6.93
N GLN A 10 34.02 -25.58 7.60
CA GLN A 10 34.57 -25.43 8.95
C GLN A 10 33.55 -24.79 9.89
N LYS A 11 33.33 -25.54 10.96
CA LYS A 11 32.38 -25.35 12.06
C LYS A 11 33.05 -24.54 13.16
N VAL A 12 32.20 -23.87 13.95
CA VAL A 12 32.34 -23.61 15.40
C VAL A 12 33.34 -22.52 15.80
N SER A 13 32.82 -21.49 16.45
CA SER A 13 33.41 -21.06 17.72
C SER A 13 32.32 -20.78 18.75
N LYS A 14 32.40 -21.54 19.85
CA LYS A 14 31.56 -21.47 21.04
C LYS A 14 32.14 -20.45 22.02
N GLY A 15 31.25 -19.77 22.74
CA GLY A 15 31.38 -19.57 24.17
C GLY A 15 32.39 -18.53 24.64
N MET A 16 31.95 -17.27 24.73
CA MET A 16 32.59 -16.29 25.61
C MET A 16 32.06 -16.50 27.04
N ARG A 17 32.90 -17.07 27.91
CA ARG A 17 32.64 -17.18 29.36
C ARG A 17 33.05 -15.87 30.02
N PHE A 18 32.09 -15.13 30.58
CA PHE A 18 32.38 -14.02 31.47
C PHE A 18 32.56 -14.54 32.91
N ARG A 19 33.71 -14.20 33.50
CA ARG A 19 34.03 -14.38 34.92
C ARG A 19 33.58 -13.11 35.65
N GLY A 20 32.81 -13.25 36.72
CA GLY A 20 32.53 -12.19 37.69
C GLY A 20 32.13 -12.88 38.98
N LEU A 21 33.07 -13.10 39.90
CA LEU A 21 33.45 -12.21 40.99
C LEU A 21 32.27 -12.02 41.96
N GLY A 22 32.30 -12.80 43.04
CA GLY A 22 31.33 -12.74 44.11
C GLY A 22 31.38 -11.41 44.85
N ILE A 23 30.20 -10.90 45.18
CA ILE A 23 30.03 -9.84 46.17
C ILE A 23 28.83 -10.29 47.00
N GLY A 24 29.11 -10.59 48.27
CA GLY A 24 28.10 -10.99 49.23
C GLY A 24 27.34 -9.79 49.78
N PHE A 25 26.18 -10.13 50.32
CA PHE A 25 25.48 -9.49 51.42
C PHE A 25 24.98 -8.04 51.30
N SER A 26 23.78 -7.92 51.84
CA SER A 26 23.19 -6.75 52.48
C SER A 26 22.44 -5.76 51.60
N PHE A 27 21.13 -5.76 51.85
CA PHE A 27 20.34 -4.56 52.12
C PHE A 27 20.40 -3.47 51.06
N VAL A 28 19.32 -3.32 50.30
CA VAL A 28 18.39 -2.19 50.46
C VAL A 28 17.34 -2.34 49.36
N LEU A 29 16.08 -2.45 49.80
CA LEU A 29 14.89 -2.30 49.01
C LEU A 29 14.87 -0.88 48.42
N LEU A 30 15.31 -0.72 47.17
CA LEU A 30 15.16 0.52 46.42
C LEU A 30 14.22 0.25 45.24
N LEU A 31 12.99 0.72 45.39
CA LEU A 31 11.95 0.75 44.36
C LEU A 31 12.46 1.57 43.17
N ALA A 32 13.10 0.90 42.21
CA ALA A 32 13.37 1.47 40.90
C ALA A 32 12.06 1.48 40.10
N THR A 33 11.32 2.58 40.21
CA THR A 33 10.24 2.90 39.27
C THR A 33 10.86 3.17 37.91
N PHE A 34 10.89 2.15 37.05
CA PHE A 34 11.24 2.28 35.64
C PHE A 34 10.12 3.08 34.96
N PRO A 35 10.36 4.30 34.44
CA PRO A 35 9.40 4.92 33.55
C PRO A 35 9.43 4.12 32.25
N THR A 36 8.46 3.22 32.08
CA THR A 36 8.18 2.61 30.79
C THR A 36 7.70 3.72 29.87
N VAL A 37 8.61 4.24 29.05
CA VAL A 37 8.26 5.08 27.90
C VAL A 37 7.50 4.18 26.92
N ALA A 38 6.17 4.21 27.01
CA ALA A 38 5.30 3.68 25.97
C ALA A 38 5.38 4.65 24.79
N CYS A 39 6.15 4.28 23.77
CA CYS A 39 6.04 4.93 22.47
C CYS A 39 4.75 4.40 21.83
N GLU A 40 3.67 5.17 21.95
CA GLU A 40 2.40 4.85 21.30
C GLU A 40 2.55 5.21 19.81
N ALA A 41 2.97 4.21 19.02
CA ALA A 41 2.94 4.28 17.57
C ALA A 41 1.46 4.37 17.16
N SER A 42 0.99 5.59 16.91
CA SER A 42 -0.33 5.89 16.36
C SER A 42 -0.46 5.25 14.97
N ASN A 43 -0.82 3.97 14.94
CA ASN A 43 -1.32 3.30 13.75
C ASN A 43 -2.75 3.80 13.51
N GLN A 44 -2.88 4.99 12.94
CA GLN A 44 -4.13 5.37 12.30
C GLN A 44 -4.20 4.64 10.96
N ALA A 45 -4.55 3.35 11.03
CA ALA A 45 -5.21 2.69 9.91
C ALA A 45 -6.46 3.52 9.62
N GLY A 46 -6.46 4.19 8.46
CA GLY A 46 -7.41 5.22 8.08
C GLY A 46 -8.85 4.81 8.42
N VAL A 47 -9.45 5.55 9.36
CA VAL A 47 -10.88 5.48 9.60
C VAL A 47 -11.54 5.93 8.30
N GLN A 48 -12.03 4.95 7.55
CA GLN A 48 -12.73 5.13 6.30
C GLN A 48 -13.95 5.99 6.57
N THR A 49 -13.87 7.28 6.24
CA THR A 49 -15.05 8.13 6.34
C THR A 49 -15.90 7.89 5.11
N PRO A 50 -17.22 7.67 5.25
CA PRO A 50 -18.16 7.66 4.12
C PRO A 50 -18.03 8.89 3.20
N SER A 51 -17.38 9.94 3.70
CA SER A 51 -17.02 11.13 2.93
C SER A 51 -16.02 10.88 1.81
N ALA A 52 -15.00 10.02 1.99
CA ALA A 52 -13.98 9.80 0.97
C ALA A 52 -14.54 9.08 -0.26
N LEU A 53 -15.44 8.11 -0.06
CA LEU A 53 -16.10 7.39 -1.15
C LEU A 53 -16.99 8.29 -2.02
N LYS A 54 -17.38 9.48 -1.55
CA LYS A 54 -18.11 10.48 -2.37
C LYS A 54 -17.30 11.01 -3.54
N LYS A 55 -15.98 10.79 -3.55
CA LYS A 55 -15.11 11.14 -4.69
C LYS A 55 -15.37 10.22 -5.91
N ILE A 56 -15.99 9.05 -5.73
CA ILE A 56 -16.31 8.12 -6.82
C ILE A 56 -17.70 8.48 -7.38
N THR A 57 -17.78 8.68 -8.70
CA THR A 57 -19.01 9.15 -9.37
C THR A 57 -19.85 8.06 -10.01
N PHE A 58 -19.43 6.80 -9.90
CA PHE A 58 -20.14 5.63 -10.41
C PHE A 58 -20.57 4.66 -9.30
N ASP A 59 -21.56 3.83 -9.59
CA ASP A 59 -22.17 2.92 -8.62
C ASP A 59 -21.30 1.68 -8.38
N LEU A 60 -20.68 1.61 -7.20
CA LEU A 60 -19.85 0.50 -6.78
C LEU A 60 -20.64 -0.80 -6.54
N SER A 61 -21.96 -0.73 -6.35
CA SER A 61 -22.79 -1.92 -6.07
C SER A 61 -23.00 -2.81 -7.29
N GLN A 62 -22.73 -2.30 -8.48
CA GLN A 62 -22.89 -3.01 -9.75
C GLN A 62 -21.67 -3.86 -10.11
N ILE A 63 -20.56 -3.70 -9.39
CA ILE A 63 -19.29 -4.36 -9.65
C ILE A 63 -19.20 -5.64 -8.81
N SER A 64 -19.06 -6.79 -9.46
CA SER A 64 -18.93 -8.10 -8.82
C SER A 64 -17.62 -8.21 -8.00
N PRO A 65 -17.46 -9.22 -7.13
CA PRO A 65 -16.20 -9.45 -6.40
C PRO A 65 -14.96 -9.60 -7.30
N GLU A 66 -15.15 -10.11 -8.52
CA GLU A 66 -14.12 -10.29 -9.54
C GLU A 66 -13.82 -8.99 -10.30
N GLY A 67 -14.58 -7.92 -10.02
CA GLY A 67 -14.40 -6.62 -10.64
C GLY A 67 -15.10 -6.46 -11.99
N LEU A 68 -16.19 -7.21 -12.21
CA LEU A 68 -16.92 -7.21 -13.47
C LEU A 68 -18.30 -6.57 -13.32
N ILE A 69 -18.78 -5.95 -14.39
CA ILE A 69 -20.13 -5.39 -14.52
C ILE A 69 -20.81 -6.04 -15.73
N GLY A 70 -22.15 -6.03 -15.75
CA GLY A 70 -22.96 -6.53 -16.87
C GLY A 70 -23.70 -7.83 -16.56
N SER A 71 -24.45 -8.32 -17.55
CA SER A 71 -25.15 -9.61 -17.47
C SER A 71 -24.24 -10.77 -17.89
N GLU A 72 -24.67 -12.02 -17.68
CA GLU A 72 -23.86 -13.23 -17.93
C GLU A 72 -23.26 -13.32 -19.35
N GLY A 73 -23.90 -12.72 -20.35
CA GLY A 73 -23.40 -12.69 -21.74
C GLY A 73 -22.52 -11.48 -22.10
N GLY A 74 -22.28 -10.55 -21.17
CA GLY A 74 -21.65 -9.26 -21.44
C GLY A 74 -20.81 -8.74 -20.28
N LEU A 75 -20.23 -9.65 -19.48
CA LEU A 75 -19.34 -9.28 -18.39
C LEU A 75 -18.11 -8.55 -18.92
N ARG A 76 -17.84 -7.39 -18.33
CA ARG A 76 -16.67 -6.57 -18.65
C ARG A 76 -16.14 -5.89 -17.40
N SER A 77 -14.88 -5.51 -17.43
CA SER A 77 -14.32 -4.62 -16.42
C SER A 77 -14.89 -3.21 -16.56
N LEU A 78 -14.99 -2.51 -15.43
CA LEU A 78 -15.18 -1.07 -15.40
C LEU A 78 -13.80 -0.42 -15.42
N SER A 79 -13.58 0.48 -16.37
CA SER A 79 -12.41 1.36 -16.37
C SER A 79 -12.76 2.65 -15.65
N TYR A 80 -11.78 3.26 -14.98
CA TYR A 80 -11.95 4.53 -14.28
C TYR A 80 -10.78 5.46 -14.58
N GLU A 81 -11.04 6.76 -14.47
CA GLU A 81 -10.05 7.81 -14.67
C GLU A 81 -10.01 8.79 -13.49
N PHE A 82 -8.81 9.31 -13.18
CA PHE A 82 -8.61 10.34 -12.18
C PHE A 82 -7.33 11.15 -12.44
N CYS A 83 -7.21 12.30 -11.78
CA CYS A 83 -6.05 13.18 -11.91
C CYS A 83 -5.12 13.09 -10.70
N ILE A 84 -3.82 13.11 -10.96
CA ILE A 84 -2.78 13.18 -9.91
C ILE A 84 -1.74 14.25 -10.26
N PRO A 85 -0.98 14.80 -9.29
CA PRO A 85 0.13 15.69 -9.58
C PRO A 85 1.14 15.02 -10.52
N ALA A 86 1.66 15.76 -11.51
CA ALA A 86 2.64 15.25 -12.47
C ALA A 86 4.05 15.09 -11.87
N THR A 87 4.16 14.28 -10.83
CA THR A 87 5.38 14.00 -10.08
C THR A 87 5.65 12.51 -10.04
N ALA A 88 6.92 12.12 -10.03
CA ALA A 88 7.30 10.71 -9.92
C ALA A 88 6.82 10.07 -8.61
N ALA A 89 6.76 10.84 -7.52
CA ALA A 89 6.31 10.35 -6.22
C ALA A 89 4.82 9.97 -6.23
N ALA A 90 3.94 10.86 -6.71
CA ALA A 90 2.51 10.57 -6.80
C ALA A 90 2.23 9.39 -7.74
N LEU A 91 2.94 9.31 -8.87
CA LEU A 91 2.79 8.19 -9.79
C LEU A 91 3.22 6.86 -9.14
N ALA A 92 4.35 6.84 -8.45
CA ALA A 92 4.84 5.64 -7.77
C ALA A 92 3.89 5.18 -6.64
N GLU A 93 3.34 6.11 -5.86
CA GLU A 93 2.35 5.82 -4.82
C GLU A 93 1.08 5.20 -5.41
N VAL A 94 0.56 5.76 -6.50
CA VAL A 94 -0.62 5.24 -7.19
C VAL A 94 -0.35 3.87 -7.79
N GLN A 95 0.80 3.65 -8.43
CA GLN A 95 1.17 2.34 -8.98
C GLN A 95 1.38 1.27 -7.90
N ALA A 96 1.77 1.67 -6.69
CA ALA A 96 1.86 0.77 -5.55
C ALA A 96 0.48 0.37 -5.00
N ILE A 97 -0.53 1.24 -5.12
CA ILE A 97 -1.92 0.95 -4.76
C ILE A 97 -2.62 0.14 -5.85
N ASP A 98 -2.37 0.47 -7.11
CA ASP A 98 -3.03 -0.11 -8.27
C ASP A 98 -2.04 -0.37 -9.40
N SER A 99 -1.66 -1.64 -9.59
CA SER A 99 -0.73 -2.04 -10.64
C SER A 99 -1.33 -2.03 -12.05
N THR A 100 -2.64 -1.82 -12.20
CA THR A 100 -3.32 -1.82 -13.51
C THR A 100 -3.22 -0.48 -14.23
N VAL A 101 -2.80 0.56 -13.52
CA VAL A 101 -2.89 1.92 -14.01
C VAL A 101 -1.95 2.22 -15.16
N GLN A 102 -2.48 2.93 -16.13
CA GLN A 102 -1.74 3.65 -17.15
C GLN A 102 -1.87 5.14 -16.91
N TYR A 103 -0.93 5.93 -17.40
CA TYR A 103 -0.96 7.37 -17.24
C TYR A 103 -0.56 8.10 -18.52
N SER A 104 -1.05 9.33 -18.67
CA SER A 104 -0.71 10.19 -19.80
C SER A 104 -0.77 11.67 -19.42
N ARG A 105 -0.46 12.53 -20.40
CA ARG A 105 -0.53 14.00 -20.29
C ARG A 105 -1.80 14.58 -20.89
N SER A 106 -2.76 13.75 -21.30
CA SER A 106 -4.03 14.23 -21.83
C SER A 106 -4.94 14.72 -20.69
N PRO A 107 -5.90 15.63 -20.96
CA PRO A 107 -6.88 16.04 -19.95
C PRO A 107 -7.89 14.94 -19.58
N GLY A 108 -8.14 13.98 -20.48
CA GLY A 108 -9.25 13.03 -20.34
C GLY A 108 -10.62 13.72 -20.33
N ARG A 109 -11.68 12.97 -19.96
CA ARG A 109 -13.02 13.56 -19.77
C ARG A 109 -13.15 14.16 -18.38
N ILE A 110 -12.36 13.67 -17.43
CA ILE A 110 -12.31 14.20 -16.07
C ILE A 110 -11.75 15.64 -16.01
N GLY A 111 -10.91 16.02 -16.99
CA GLY A 111 -10.40 17.38 -17.15
C GLY A 111 -9.12 17.67 -16.35
N CYS A 112 -8.14 16.78 -16.39
CA CYS A 112 -6.84 16.98 -15.74
C CYS A 112 -6.12 18.22 -16.29
N LYS A 113 -5.48 18.95 -15.38
CA LYS A 113 -4.75 20.18 -15.68
C LYS A 113 -3.37 19.89 -16.27
N GLN A 114 -2.74 20.95 -16.79
CA GLN A 114 -1.39 20.87 -17.37
C GLN A 114 -0.33 20.40 -16.36
N ASP A 115 -0.50 20.57 -15.06
CA ASP A 115 0.42 20.11 -14.02
C ASP A 115 0.05 18.71 -13.46
N GLN A 116 -0.87 18.00 -14.12
CA GLN A 116 -1.39 16.71 -13.67
C GLN A 116 -1.18 15.59 -14.70
N TYR A 117 -1.12 14.35 -14.22
CA TYR A 117 -1.31 13.18 -15.06
C TYR A 117 -2.77 12.76 -15.03
N LEU A 118 -3.29 12.35 -16.20
CA LEU A 118 -4.46 11.50 -16.27
C LEU A 118 -4.03 10.08 -15.98
N VAL A 119 -4.70 9.44 -15.04
CA VAL A 119 -4.49 8.03 -14.69
C VAL A 119 -5.74 7.24 -15.05
N ILE A 120 -5.57 6.11 -15.72
CA ILE A 120 -6.64 5.19 -16.10
C ILE A 120 -6.32 3.81 -15.53
N GLY A 121 -7.22 3.28 -14.70
CA GLY A 121 -7.15 1.91 -14.17
C GLY A 121 -8.36 1.08 -14.57
N HIS A 122 -8.39 -0.18 -14.14
CA HIS A 122 -9.55 -1.05 -14.37
C HIS A 122 -9.85 -1.98 -13.19
N THR A 123 -11.12 -2.31 -13.02
CA THR A 123 -11.59 -3.10 -11.88
C THR A 123 -11.29 -4.59 -11.98
N HIS A 124 -10.80 -5.11 -13.11
CA HIS A 124 -10.54 -6.55 -13.32
C HIS A 124 -9.37 -7.08 -12.48
N GLN A 125 -9.57 -7.12 -11.17
CA GLN A 125 -8.66 -7.59 -10.16
C GLN A 125 -9.43 -7.88 -8.88
N TYR A 126 -9.00 -8.90 -8.14
CA TYR A 126 -9.53 -9.15 -6.80
C TYR A 126 -9.22 -7.99 -5.87
N GLY A 127 -10.16 -7.66 -4.99
CA GLY A 127 -9.96 -6.58 -4.03
C GLY A 127 -9.99 -5.17 -4.66
N TRP A 128 -10.54 -5.02 -5.87
CA TRP A 128 -10.73 -3.72 -6.53
C TRP A 128 -11.35 -2.66 -5.60
N ARG A 129 -12.23 -3.07 -4.68
CA ARG A 129 -12.87 -2.17 -3.72
C ARG A 129 -11.85 -1.57 -2.75
N VAL A 130 -10.89 -2.36 -2.30
CA VAL A 130 -9.79 -1.89 -1.44
C VAL A 130 -8.90 -0.93 -2.22
N VAL A 131 -8.60 -1.25 -3.48
CA VAL A 131 -7.85 -0.37 -4.38
C VAL A 131 -8.51 1.00 -4.52
N LEU A 132 -9.79 1.04 -4.94
CA LEU A 132 -10.53 2.30 -5.08
C LEU A 132 -10.63 3.06 -3.75
N THR A 133 -10.79 2.34 -2.64
CA THR A 133 -10.85 2.98 -1.31
C THR A 133 -9.52 3.63 -0.94
N ASN A 134 -8.39 2.96 -1.22
CA ASN A 134 -7.07 3.53 -0.98
C ASN A 134 -6.79 4.74 -1.89
N LEU A 135 -7.20 4.67 -3.17
CA LEU A 135 -7.06 5.79 -4.10
C LEU A 135 -7.83 7.03 -3.66
N VAL A 136 -9.08 6.90 -3.19
CA VAL A 136 -9.85 8.07 -2.72
C VAL A 136 -9.33 8.68 -1.42
N ASN A 137 -8.56 7.93 -0.65
CA ASN A 137 -7.92 8.43 0.58
C ASN A 137 -6.65 9.24 0.31
N LEU A 138 -6.14 9.25 -0.93
CA LEU A 138 -5.09 10.16 -1.32
C LEU A 138 -5.64 11.59 -1.40
N ASP A 139 -5.01 12.52 -0.69
CA ASP A 139 -5.48 13.92 -0.57
C ASP A 139 -5.58 14.63 -1.92
N TYR A 140 -4.66 14.32 -2.84
CA TYR A 140 -4.62 14.92 -4.16
C TYR A 140 -5.60 14.31 -5.16
N VAL A 141 -6.21 13.16 -4.85
CA VAL A 141 -7.28 12.57 -5.66
C VAL A 141 -8.58 13.26 -5.30
N GLN A 142 -9.09 14.11 -6.19
CA GLN A 142 -10.30 14.90 -5.94
C GLN A 142 -11.58 14.19 -6.38
N ARG A 143 -11.50 13.39 -7.43
CA ARG A 143 -12.62 12.69 -8.05
C ARG A 143 -12.11 11.49 -8.86
N ILE A 144 -12.89 10.42 -8.90
CA ILE A 144 -12.67 9.26 -9.76
C ILE A 144 -13.94 9.06 -10.58
N ASP A 145 -13.81 9.14 -11.90
CA ASP A 145 -14.90 9.00 -12.86
C ASP A 145 -14.82 7.67 -13.60
N GLN A 146 -15.96 7.18 -14.08
CA GLN A 146 -15.97 6.04 -14.99
C GLN A 146 -15.36 6.46 -16.34
N PHE A 147 -14.39 5.68 -16.81
CA PHE A 147 -13.78 5.84 -18.11
C PHE A 147 -14.51 4.98 -19.15
N TRP A 148 -14.89 5.61 -20.27
CA TRP A 148 -15.73 4.97 -21.30
C TRP A 148 -14.94 4.44 -22.50
N GLY A 149 -13.65 4.78 -22.64
CA GLY A 149 -12.89 4.50 -23.85
C GLY A 149 -13.18 5.47 -24.99
N GLU A 150 -12.31 5.47 -25.99
CA GLU A 150 -12.54 5.99 -27.34
C GLU A 150 -12.46 4.85 -28.35
#